data_AF-A0AB34G3J1-F1
#
_entry.id   AF-A0AB34G3J1-F1
#
_cell.length_a   1.000
_cell.length_b   1.000
_cell.length_c   1.000
_cell.angle_alpha   90.00
_cell.angle_beta   90.00
_cell.angle_gamma   90.00
#
_symmetry.space_group_name_H-M   'P 1'
#
loop_
_entity.id
_entity.type
_entity.pdbx_description
1 polymer ?
#
loop_
_entity_poly.entity_id
_entity_poly.type
_entity_poly.pdbx_seq_one_letter_code
_entity_poly.pdbx_strand_id
1 'polypeptide(L)'
;MCVAGGGKQKNDRKRASKQQADPLRHVSISRALRVPLPSPRLASVALRALEVDPELSPLVRRQLTVEAPAQPQYDAAAAADEEALVLHVDYQATTNRMLRVAVNSFFDSLKLVLEVMEHLDVDVLAQQQQHLGQNPPG
;
A
#
# COMPACT_ATOMS: atom_id res chain seq x y z
N MET A 1 50.56 57.71 17.20
CA MET A 1 49.40 57.85 18.11
C MET A 1 48.35 56.84 17.65
N CYS A 2 48.26 55.65 18.24
CA CYS A 2 47.43 55.28 19.40
C CYS A 2 45.93 55.17 19.05
N VAL A 3 45.43 53.95 18.76
CA VAL A 3 44.43 53.10 19.51
C VAL A 3 43.00 53.69 19.61
N ALA A 4 41.85 52.97 19.55
CA ALA A 4 41.46 51.55 19.53
C ALA A 4 39.92 51.42 19.28
N GLY A 5 39.44 50.17 19.09
CA GLY A 5 38.05 49.72 19.37
C GLY A 5 37.11 49.74 18.16
N GLY A 6 36.23 48.78 17.87
CA GLY A 6 35.79 47.51 18.45
C GLY A 6 34.66 47.01 17.53
N GLY A 7 34.63 45.77 17.04
CA GLY A 7 34.12 44.61 17.76
C GLY A 7 32.58 44.57 17.78
N LYS A 8 31.93 43.86 16.83
CA LYS A 8 30.89 42.84 17.10
C LYS A 8 30.20 42.33 15.81
N GLN A 9 30.46 41.06 15.52
CA GLN A 9 29.53 40.16 14.83
C GLN A 9 28.28 39.95 15.69
N LYS A 10 27.08 39.99 15.08
CA LYS A 10 25.84 39.37 15.58
C LYS A 10 25.03 38.96 14.34
N ASN A 11 25.16 37.73 13.83
CA ASN A 11 24.35 36.56 14.18
C ASN A 11 22.83 36.83 14.24
N ASP A 12 22.20 37.02 13.07
CA ASP A 12 20.76 36.82 12.89
C ASP A 12 20.44 35.33 12.76
N ARG A 13 20.50 34.63 13.90
CA ARG A 13 19.85 33.33 14.11
C ARG A 13 18.68 33.51 15.07
N LYS A 14 17.51 33.81 14.53
CA LYS A 14 16.21 33.56 15.17
C LYS A 14 15.37 32.81 14.14
N ARG A 15 15.36 31.47 14.08
CA ARG A 15 14.76 30.53 15.06
C ARG A 15 13.47 31.06 15.65
N ALA A 16 12.39 30.85 14.90
CA ALA A 16 11.05 30.66 15.44
C ALA A 16 10.30 29.66 14.54
N SER A 17 10.88 28.47 14.35
CA SER A 17 10.13 27.30 13.95
C SER A 17 9.18 26.99 15.09
N LYS A 18 7.94 27.44 14.95
CA LYS A 18 6.83 27.16 15.84
C LYS A 18 6.55 25.66 15.74
N GLN A 19 7.31 24.87 16.49
CA GLN A 19 6.99 23.47 16.77
C GLN A 19 5.75 23.48 17.64
N GLN A 20 4.60 23.50 16.98
CA GLN A 20 3.31 23.23 17.58
C GLN A 20 3.36 21.74 17.98
N ALA A 21 3.69 21.49 19.25
CA ALA A 21 3.53 20.17 19.85
C ALA A 21 2.03 19.85 19.91
N ASP A 22 1.62 18.78 19.23
CA ASP A 22 0.23 18.33 19.08
C ASP A 22 -0.30 17.75 20.41
N PRO A 23 -1.40 18.28 21.00
CA PRO A 23 -1.78 18.01 22.39
C PRO A 23 -2.54 16.69 22.66
N LEU A 24 -2.50 15.68 21.78
CA LEU A 24 -3.12 14.38 22.05
C LEU A 24 -2.13 13.24 21.78
N ARG A 25 -1.46 12.76 22.84
CA ARG A 25 -0.78 11.46 22.85
C ARG A 25 -1.81 10.32 22.81
N HIS A 26 -2.58 10.24 21.73
CA HIS A 26 -3.35 9.04 21.47
C HIS A 26 -2.37 7.96 21.04
N VAL A 27 -2.29 6.87 21.82
CA VAL A 27 -1.60 5.66 21.40
C VAL A 27 -2.30 5.18 20.13
N SER A 28 -1.61 5.26 18.99
CA SER A 28 -2.10 4.69 17.74
C SER A 28 -2.02 3.17 17.82
N ILE A 29 -3.08 2.50 17.40
CA ILE A 29 -3.15 1.04 17.30
C ILE A 29 -2.86 0.68 15.86
N SER A 30 -1.93 -0.24 15.65
CA SER A 30 -1.53 -0.71 14.33
C SER A 30 -1.93 -2.16 14.06
N ARG A 31 -2.22 -2.48 12.80
CA ARG A 31 -2.40 -3.87 12.34
C ARG A 31 -1.90 -4.03 10.91
N ALA A 32 -1.05 -5.02 10.70
CA ALA A 32 -0.60 -5.46 9.40
C ALA A 32 -1.41 -6.67 8.92
N LEU A 33 -1.74 -6.72 7.63
CA LEU A 33 -2.41 -7.83 6.96
C LEU A 33 -1.58 -8.26 5.75
N ARG A 34 -1.55 -9.57 5.49
CA ARG A 34 -0.83 -10.17 4.37
C ARG A 34 -1.77 -11.08 3.60
N VAL A 35 -1.96 -10.80 2.32
CA VAL A 35 -2.83 -11.56 1.43
C VAL A 35 -1.98 -12.11 0.29
N PRO A 36 -1.70 -13.43 0.24
CA PRO A 36 -0.99 -14.03 -0.88
C PRO A 36 -1.93 -14.05 -2.10
N LEU A 37 -1.39 -13.67 -3.26
CA LEU A 37 -2.12 -13.66 -4.53
C LEU A 37 -1.40 -14.57 -5.54
N PRO A 38 -2.15 -15.29 -6.40
CA PRO A 38 -1.59 -16.38 -7.20
C PRO A 38 -0.72 -15.91 -8.37
N SER A 39 -0.74 -14.62 -8.72
CA SER A 39 0.17 -14.07 -9.74
C SER A 39 0.58 -12.62 -9.47
N PRO A 40 1.75 -12.19 -9.99
CA PRO A 40 2.21 -10.80 -9.89
C PRO A 40 1.23 -9.76 -10.48
N ARG A 41 0.59 -10.14 -11.59
CA ARG A 41 -0.38 -9.29 -12.29
C ARG A 41 -1.60 -9.04 -11.40
N LEU A 42 -2.14 -10.10 -10.77
CA LEU A 42 -3.28 -9.98 -9.88
C LEU A 42 -2.96 -9.11 -8.65
N ALA A 43 -1.77 -9.26 -8.08
CA ALA A 43 -1.33 -8.40 -6.98
C ALA A 43 -1.24 -6.93 -7.35
N SER A 44 -0.67 -6.62 -8.52
CA SER A 44 -0.58 -5.25 -9.02
C SER A 44 -1.95 -4.64 -9.32
N VAL A 45 -2.87 -5.43 -9.88
CA VAL A 45 -4.24 -4.98 -10.17
C VAL A 45 -5.01 -4.78 -8.86
N ALA A 46 -4.88 -5.69 -7.88
CA ALA A 46 -5.53 -5.57 -6.58
C ALA A 46 -5.07 -4.30 -5.84
N LEU A 47 -3.76 -4.05 -5.81
CA LEU A 47 -3.20 -2.82 -5.23
C LEU A 47 -3.85 -1.58 -5.83
N ARG A 48 -3.81 -1.44 -7.16
CA ARG A 48 -4.36 -0.28 -7.86
C ARG A 48 -5.87 -0.12 -7.68
N ALA A 49 -6.62 -1.22 -7.67
CA ALA A 49 -8.06 -1.17 -7.46
C ALA A 49 -8.42 -0.70 -6.04
N LEU A 50 -7.68 -1.18 -5.04
CA LEU A 50 -7.95 -0.87 -3.64
C LEU A 50 -7.44 0.51 -3.21
N GLU A 51 -6.41 1.07 -3.87
CA GLU A 51 -5.85 2.40 -3.58
C GLU A 51 -6.81 3.55 -3.90
N VAL A 52 -7.74 3.37 -4.84
CA VAL A 52 -8.68 4.42 -5.28
C VAL A 52 -9.65 4.84 -4.16
N ASP A 53 -9.92 3.93 -3.22
CA ASP A 53 -10.84 4.18 -2.11
C ASP A 53 -10.08 4.68 -0.87
N PRO A 54 -10.09 5.99 -0.56
CA PRO A 54 -9.49 6.48 0.67
C PRO A 54 -10.33 6.06 1.89
N GLU A 55 -9.68 6.00 3.05
CA GLU A 55 -10.38 5.79 4.31
C GLU A 55 -11.40 6.91 4.58
N LEU A 56 -12.62 6.53 4.98
CA LEU A 56 -13.71 7.47 5.25
C LEU A 56 -13.42 8.42 6.43
N SER A 57 -12.45 8.07 7.29
CA SER A 57 -12.12 8.86 8.48
C SER A 57 -10.62 9.20 8.52
N PRO A 58 -10.26 10.47 8.79
CA PRO A 58 -8.86 10.89 8.94
C PRO A 58 -8.17 10.30 10.18
N LEU A 59 -8.94 9.65 11.07
CA LEU A 59 -8.44 8.97 12.26
C LEU A 59 -7.96 7.53 11.97
N VAL A 60 -8.12 7.07 10.73
CA VAL A 60 -7.55 5.82 10.21
C VAL A 60 -6.60 6.15 9.07
N ARG A 61 -5.42 5.54 9.09
CA ARG A 61 -4.46 5.56 7.99
C ARG A 61 -4.25 4.13 7.50
N ARG A 62 -4.23 3.98 6.19
CA ARG A 62 -3.97 2.72 5.50
C ARG A 62 -2.85 2.92 4.50
N GLN A 63 -1.89 2.01 4.51
CA GLN A 63 -0.86 1.91 3.49
C GLN A 63 -0.94 0.53 2.85
N LEU A 64 -0.97 0.47 1.52
CA LEU A 64 -0.89 -0.77 0.77
C LEU A 64 0.44 -0.83 0.04
N THR A 65 1.00 -2.03 -0.05
CA THR A 65 2.23 -2.34 -0.76
C THR A 65 2.14 -3.77 -1.29
N VAL A 66 2.86 -4.07 -2.36
CA VAL A 66 3.01 -5.43 -2.87
C VAL A 66 4.45 -5.86 -2.67
N GLU A 67 4.64 -6.98 -1.98
CA GLU A 67 5.94 -7.56 -1.66
C GLU A 67 6.16 -8.84 -2.44
N ALA A 68 7.41 -9.09 -2.84
CA ALA A 68 7.82 -10.40 -3.31
C ALA A 68 7.72 -11.42 -2.18
N PRO A 69 7.37 -12.69 -2.46
CA PRO A 69 7.30 -13.71 -1.43
C PRO A 69 8.68 -13.84 -0.77
N ALA A 70 8.71 -13.71 0.56
CA ALA A 70 9.90 -14.04 1.33
C ALA A 70 10.22 -15.52 1.07
N GLN A 71 11.46 -15.79 0.64
CA GLN A 71 11.93 -17.12 0.25
C GLN A 71 11.47 -18.18 1.26
N PRO A 72 10.92 -19.33 0.82
CA PRO A 72 10.37 -20.33 1.72
C PRO A 72 11.48 -20.88 2.62
N GLN A 73 11.32 -20.64 3.92
CA GLN A 73 12.19 -21.15 4.96
C GLN A 73 11.82 -22.62 5.24
N TYR A 74 12.45 -23.52 4.47
CA TYR A 74 12.57 -24.98 4.63
C TYR A 74 11.25 -25.81 4.62
N ASP A 75 11.18 -26.73 3.66
CA ASP A 75 10.31 -27.91 3.55
C ASP A 75 8.78 -27.73 3.47
N ALA A 76 8.25 -27.66 2.24
CA ALA A 76 7.08 -28.45 1.83
C ALA A 76 6.99 -28.51 0.29
N ALA A 77 7.14 -29.72 -0.23
CA ALA A 77 6.97 -30.05 -1.64
C ALA A 77 5.49 -29.93 -2.06
N ALA A 78 5.14 -28.82 -2.70
CA ALA A 78 4.05 -28.65 -3.66
C ALA A 78 4.38 -27.38 -4.46
N ALA A 79 5.26 -27.48 -5.45
CA ALA A 79 4.87 -27.54 -6.85
C ALA A 79 4.12 -26.28 -7.32
N ALA A 80 4.88 -25.39 -7.97
CA ALA A 80 4.44 -24.46 -9.00
C ALA A 80 3.43 -23.36 -8.60
N ASP A 81 3.89 -22.35 -7.87
CA ASP A 81 3.25 -21.02 -7.93
C ASP A 81 4.24 -20.04 -8.55
N GLU A 82 3.97 -19.63 -9.80
CA GLU A 82 4.70 -18.56 -10.48
C GLU A 82 4.63 -17.27 -9.64
N GLU A 83 5.74 -16.91 -8.98
CA GLU A 83 5.95 -15.61 -8.33
C GLU A 83 4.72 -15.06 -7.55
N ALA A 84 4.11 -15.88 -6.68
CA ALA A 84 2.99 -15.45 -5.86
C ALA A 84 3.37 -14.21 -5.01
N LEU A 85 2.85 -13.03 -5.38
CA LEU A 85 3.13 -11.78 -4.68
C LEU A 85 2.18 -11.61 -3.49
N VAL A 86 2.69 -11.02 -2.40
CA VAL A 86 1.93 -10.77 -1.18
C VAL A 86 1.47 -9.32 -1.16
N LEU A 87 0.16 -9.09 -1.11
CA LEU A 87 -0.41 -7.77 -0.82
C LEU A 87 -0.29 -7.52 0.69
N HIS A 88 0.52 -6.54 1.05
CA HIS A 88 0.72 -6.09 2.43
C HIS A 88 -0.07 -4.82 2.71
N VAL A 89 -0.80 -4.80 3.83
CA VAL A 89 -1.65 -3.68 4.23
C VAL A 89 -1.41 -3.32 5.68
N ASP A 90 -0.93 -2.10 5.90
CA ASP A 90 -0.71 -1.53 7.23
C ASP A 90 -1.82 -0.56 7.59
N TYR A 91 -2.48 -0.83 8.72
CA TYR A 91 -3.44 0.07 9.33
C TYR A 91 -2.87 0.74 10.55
N GLN A 92 -3.25 2.00 10.75
CA GLN A 92 -3.10 2.73 12.00
C GLN A 92 -4.41 3.44 12.33
N ALA A 93 -4.89 3.33 13.57
CA ALA A 93 -6.12 3.98 14.01
C ALA A 93 -6.02 4.48 15.45
N THR A 94 -6.86 5.44 15.82
CA THR A 94 -6.92 5.98 17.19
C THR A 94 -7.62 5.06 18.19
N THR A 95 -8.48 4.16 17.71
CA THR A 95 -9.22 3.20 18.56
C THR A 95 -9.39 1.85 17.87
N ASN A 96 -9.56 0.79 18.66
CA ASN A 96 -9.91 -0.55 18.16
C ASN A 96 -11.22 -0.54 17.37
N ARG A 97 -12.19 0.30 17.76
CA ARG A 97 -13.47 0.40 17.06
C ARG A 97 -13.27 0.89 15.63
N MET A 98 -12.46 1.92 15.44
CA MET A 98 -12.14 2.43 14.10
C MET A 98 -11.35 1.43 13.27
N LEU A 99 -10.36 0.78 13.88
CA LEU A 99 -9.59 -0.28 13.21
C LEU A 99 -10.49 -1.44 12.73
N ARG A 100 -11.48 -1.83 13.55
CA ARG A 100 -12.44 -2.88 13.18
C ARG A 100 -13.30 -2.45 12.00
N VAL A 101 -13.84 -1.24 12.02
CA VAL A 101 -14.68 -0.72 10.93
C VAL A 101 -13.90 -0.69 9.62
N ALA A 102 -12.69 -0.10 9.63
CA ALA A 102 -11.85 0.03 8.43
C ALA A 102 -11.42 -1.33 7.86
N VAL A 103 -11.01 -2.26 8.71
CA VAL A 103 -10.57 -3.58 8.23
C VAL A 103 -11.75 -4.42 7.71
N ASN A 104 -12.93 -4.31 8.32
CA ASN A 104 -14.11 -5.02 7.80
C ASN A 104 -14.47 -4.52 6.41
N SER A 105 -14.58 -3.20 6.21
CA SER A 105 -14.87 -2.63 4.89
C SER A 105 -13.79 -2.96 3.87
N PHE A 106 -12.52 -3.04 4.28
CA PHE A 106 -11.44 -3.47 3.41
C PHE A 106 -11.61 -4.90 2.90
N PHE A 107 -12.00 -5.84 3.77
CA PHE A 107 -12.24 -7.21 3.33
C PHE A 107 -13.43 -7.32 2.38
N ASP A 108 -14.46 -6.48 2.55
CA ASP A 108 -15.58 -6.41 1.61
C ASP A 108 -15.10 -5.91 0.23
N SER A 109 -14.30 -4.83 0.18
CA SER A 109 -13.70 -4.33 -1.06
C SER A 109 -12.74 -5.34 -1.69
N LEU A 110 -11.89 -5.99 -0.89
CA LEU A 110 -10.95 -7.01 -1.37
C LEU A 110 -11.70 -8.19 -1.98
N LYS A 111 -12.76 -8.67 -1.32
CA LYS A 111 -13.59 -9.75 -1.84
C LYS A 111 -14.18 -9.38 -3.20
N LEU A 112 -14.75 -8.19 -3.34
CA LEU A 112 -15.29 -7.72 -4.62
C LEU A 112 -14.21 -7.69 -5.71
N VAL A 113 -13.02 -7.18 -5.40
CA VAL A 113 -11.91 -7.12 -6.35
C VAL A 113 -11.49 -8.53 -6.79
N LEU A 114 -11.38 -9.47 -5.86
CA LEU A 114 -11.01 -10.86 -6.16
C LEU A 114 -12.09 -11.58 -6.98
N GLU A 115 -13.37 -11.38 -6.65
CA GLU A 115 -14.49 -11.93 -7.43
C GLU A 115 -14.48 -11.39 -8.87
N VAL A 116 -14.28 -10.08 -9.04
CA VAL A 116 -14.18 -9.46 -10.37
C VAL A 116 -12.98 -10.01 -11.15
N MET A 117 -11.84 -10.21 -10.49
CA MET A 117 -10.67 -10.84 -11.11
C MET A 117 -10.97 -12.26 -11.57
N GLU A 118 -11.60 -13.07 -10.73
CA GLU A 118 -11.98 -14.45 -11.07
C GLU A 118 -12.88 -14.51 -12.32
N HIS A 119 -13.86 -13.61 -12.42
CA HIS A 119 -14.79 -13.59 -13.56
C HIS A 119 -14.19 -12.99 -14.84
N LEU A 120 -13.31 -11.98 -14.74
CA LEU A 120 -12.76 -11.28 -15.91
C LEU A 120 -11.47 -11.88 -16.46
N ASP A 121 -10.68 -12.59 -15.64
CA ASP A 121 -9.39 -13.13 -16.10
C ASP A 121 -9.54 -14.33 -17.05
N VAL A 122 -10.77 -14.86 -17.19
CA VAL A 122 -11.12 -15.95 -18.11
C VAL A 122 -11.27 -15.49 -19.57
N ASP A 123 -11.64 -14.22 -19.81
CA ASP A 123 -12.12 -13.76 -21.14
C ASP A 123 -11.05 -13.06 -22.00
N VAL A 124 -10.02 -12.46 -21.38
CA VAL A 124 -9.04 -11.62 -22.11
C VAL A 124 -8.08 -12.47 -22.97
N LEU A 125 -7.79 -13.70 -22.55
CA LEU A 125 -6.89 -14.60 -23.30
C LEU A 125 -7.59 -15.29 -24.48
N ALA A 126 -8.87 -15.63 -24.34
CA ALA A 126 -9.62 -16.29 -25.41
C ALA A 126 -9.84 -15.38 -26.63
N GLN A 127 -10.05 -14.08 -26.41
CA GLN A 127 -10.32 -13.12 -27.48
C GLN A 127 -9.07 -12.70 -28.27
N GLN A 128 -7.91 -12.62 -27.63
CA GLN A 128 -6.67 -12.19 -28.31
C GLN A 128 -6.13 -13.29 -29.24
N GLN A 129 -6.34 -14.56 -28.92
CA GLN A 129 -5.92 -15.70 -29.73
C GLN A 129 -6.81 -15.90 -30.99
N GLN A 130 -8.08 -15.45 -30.95
CA GLN A 130 -8.98 -15.52 -32.10
C GLN A 130 -8.74 -14.42 -33.15
N HIS A 131 -8.23 -13.25 -32.75
CA HIS A 131 -7.88 -12.16 -33.65
C HIS A 131 -6.66 -12.48 -34.56
N LEU A 132 -5.70 -13.28 -34.07
CA LEU A 132 -4.46 -13.60 -34.82
C LEU A 132 -4.63 -14.75 -35.83
N GLY A 133 -5.78 -15.43 -35.87
CA GLY A 133 -6.05 -16.58 -36.74
C GLY A 133 -6.75 -16.27 -38.06
N GLN A 134 -7.10 -15.01 -38.34
CA GLN A 134 -7.84 -14.63 -39.55
C GLN A 134 -7.07 -13.60 -40.39
N ASN A 135 -6.02 -14.04 -41.08
CA ASN A 135 -5.56 -13.37 -42.30
C ASN A 135 -5.42 -14.43 -43.40
N PRO A 136 -6.31 -14.48 -44.40
CA PRO A 136 -6.13 -15.35 -45.55
C PRO A 136 -4.97 -14.81 -46.42
N PRO A 137 -4.05 -15.67 -46.90
CA PRO A 137 -3.07 -15.26 -47.88
C PRO A 137 -3.78 -14.99 -49.22
N GLY A 138 -3.60 -13.77 -49.74
CA GLY A 138 -3.94 -13.42 -51.13
C GLY A 138 -2.87 -13.88 -52.11
#